data_AF-A0A1V5K4Y4-F1
#
_entry.id   AF-A0A1V5K4Y4-F1
#
_cell.length_a   1.000
_cell.length_b   1.000
_cell.length_c   1.000
_cell.angle_alpha   90.00
_cell.angle_beta   90.00
_cell.angle_gamma   90.00
#
_symmetry.space_group_name_H-M   'P 1'
#
loop_
_entity.id
_entity.type
_entity.pdbx_description
1 polymer ?
#
loop_
_entity_poly.entity_id
_entity_poly.type
_entity_poly.pdbx_seq_one_letter_code
_entity_poly.pdbx_strand_id
1 'polypeptide(L)'
;MRRYANTSINNTMHKHKYNMLTARFNTYREQWNRIVRQIEEGRYSRDRFISNLRHQQQTPAAADRGAKARRADQDQEMDRIFKEFVEARKACNMPVAKLTREQVASTIEKSRSALTAKLGSDNLAFRVVVEEGKPKIKAAIKK
;
A
#
# COMPACT_ATOMS: atom_id res chain seq x y z
N MET A 1 -7.61 47.13 -12.39
CA MET A 1 -8.22 47.01 -13.73
C MET A 1 -9.24 48.11 -14.03
N ARG A 2 -10.29 48.33 -13.20
CA ARG A 2 -11.38 49.28 -13.53
C ARG A 2 -10.96 50.75 -13.77
N ARG A 3 -9.88 51.24 -13.16
CA ARG A 3 -9.42 52.64 -13.33
C ARG A 3 -8.92 52.98 -14.74
N TYR A 4 -8.40 52.00 -15.49
CA TYR A 4 -7.85 52.21 -16.83
C TYR A 4 -8.76 51.68 -17.94
N ALA A 5 -9.97 51.21 -17.60
CA ALA A 5 -10.92 50.69 -18.57
C ALA A 5 -11.44 51.78 -19.53
N ASN A 6 -11.53 53.03 -19.07
CA ASN A 6 -11.97 54.18 -19.86
C ASN A 6 -10.81 54.99 -20.48
N THR A 7 -9.56 54.59 -20.28
CA THR A 7 -8.40 55.29 -20.86
C THR A 7 -8.08 54.65 -22.22
N SER A 8 -8.19 55.43 -23.30
CA SER A 8 -7.83 54.95 -24.64
C SER A 8 -6.30 54.81 -24.76
N ILE A 9 -5.84 53.58 -25.00
CA ILE A 9 -4.43 53.30 -25.29
C ILE A 9 -4.22 53.45 -26.80
N ASN A 10 -3.54 54.54 -27.21
CA ASN A 10 -3.29 54.83 -28.63
C ASN A 10 -2.33 53.81 -29.27
N ASN A 11 -1.36 53.30 -28.51
CA ASN A 11 -0.41 52.30 -28.99
C ASN A 11 -1.05 50.90 -29.03
N THR A 12 -1.21 50.36 -30.24
CA THR A 12 -1.80 49.04 -30.53
C THR A 12 -1.15 47.90 -29.74
N MET A 13 0.18 47.87 -29.62
CA MET A 13 0.91 46.82 -28.89
C MET A 13 0.53 46.81 -27.39
N HIS A 14 0.49 47.99 -26.76
CA HIS A 14 0.11 48.11 -25.36
C HIS A 14 -1.36 47.77 -25.13
N LYS A 15 -2.24 48.12 -26.08
CA LYS A 15 -3.66 47.74 -26.06
C LYS A 15 -3.83 46.22 -26.07
N HIS A 16 -3.12 45.51 -26.96
CA HIS A 16 -3.16 44.04 -27.00
C HIS A 16 -2.63 43.41 -25.72
N LYS A 17 -1.50 43.90 -25.18
CA LYS A 17 -0.93 43.40 -23.91
C LYS A 17 -1.90 43.59 -22.74
N TYR A 18 -2.53 44.76 -22.64
CA TYR A 18 -3.54 45.04 -21.62
C TYR A 18 -4.77 44.13 -21.75
N ASN A 19 -5.27 43.95 -22.98
CA ASN A 19 -6.41 43.07 -23.25
C ASN A 19 -6.10 41.61 -22.87
N MET A 20 -4.90 41.11 -23.18
CA MET A 20 -4.47 39.77 -22.79
C MET A 20 -4.37 39.60 -21.27
N LEU A 21 -3.82 40.59 -20.56
CA LEU A 21 -3.77 40.58 -19.10
C LEU A 21 -5.17 40.62 -18.49
N THR A 22 -6.08 41.40 -19.07
CA THR A 22 -7.47 41.50 -18.64
C THR A 22 -8.21 40.18 -18.83
N ALA A 23 -8.06 39.55 -20.00
CA ALA A 23 -8.64 38.24 -20.28
C ALA A 23 -8.15 37.18 -19.30
N ARG A 24 -6.82 37.05 -19.12
CA ARG A 24 -6.23 36.08 -18.17
C ARG A 24 -6.69 36.33 -16.73
N PHE A 25 -6.75 37.59 -16.30
CA PHE A 25 -7.25 37.93 -14.97
C PHE A 25 -8.71 37.50 -14.78
N ASN A 26 -9.57 37.76 -15.76
CA ASN A 26 -10.97 37.37 -15.70
C ASN A 26 -11.12 35.85 -15.64
N THR A 27 -10.35 35.10 -16.43
CA THR A 27 -10.32 33.62 -16.37
C THR A 27 -9.93 33.12 -14.98
N TYR A 28 -8.87 33.67 -14.38
CA TYR A 28 -8.48 33.26 -13.03
C TYR A 28 -9.51 33.63 -11.97
N ARG A 29 -10.15 34.80 -12.11
CA ARG A 29 -11.22 35.23 -11.22
C ARG A 29 -12.43 34.30 -11.29
N GLU A 30 -12.86 33.91 -12.49
CA GLU A 30 -13.95 32.96 -12.70
C GLU A 30 -13.59 31.57 -12.17
N GLN A 31 -12.38 31.10 -12.46
CA GLN A 31 -11.86 29.82 -11.95
C GLN A 31 -11.84 29.81 -10.42
N TRP A 32 -11.34 30.88 -9.80
CA TRP A 32 -11.29 31.03 -8.35
C TRP A 32 -12.68 30.97 -7.74
N ASN A 33 -13.61 31.80 -8.23
CA ASN A 33 -14.99 31.82 -7.73
C ASN A 33 -15.69 30.45 -7.88
N ARG A 34 -15.45 29.76 -9.01
CA ARG A 34 -15.98 28.42 -9.25
C ARG A 34 -15.41 27.40 -8.24
N ILE A 35 -14.10 27.43 -8.00
CA ILE A 35 -13.45 26.52 -7.04
C ILE A 35 -13.95 26.78 -5.62
N VAL A 36 -14.01 28.05 -5.19
CA VAL A 36 -14.52 28.41 -3.86
C VAL A 36 -15.95 27.90 -3.68
N ARG A 37 -16.82 28.13 -4.66
CA ARG A 37 -18.19 27.59 -4.63
C ARG A 37 -18.23 26.06 -4.58
N GLN A 38 -17.37 25.38 -5.35
CA GLN A 38 -17.26 23.91 -5.28
C GLN A 38 -16.80 23.42 -3.91
N ILE A 39 -15.96 24.18 -3.20
CA ILE A 39 -15.54 23.87 -1.83
C ILE A 39 -16.71 24.07 -0.86
N GLU A 40 -17.40 25.21 -0.91
CA GLU A 40 -18.56 25.51 -0.05
C GLU A 40 -19.69 24.50 -0.22
N GLU A 41 -19.94 24.06 -1.45
CA GLU A 41 -20.93 23.03 -1.77
C GLU A 41 -20.45 21.60 -1.50
N GLY A 42 -19.18 21.41 -1.10
CA GLY A 42 -18.57 20.10 -0.86
C GLY A 42 -18.37 19.24 -2.12
N ARG A 43 -18.44 19.86 -3.31
CA ARG A 43 -18.33 19.18 -4.62
C ARG A 43 -16.93 19.23 -5.22
N TYR A 44 -15.95 19.80 -4.53
CA TYR A 44 -14.58 19.90 -5.03
C TYR A 44 -13.97 18.49 -5.22
N SER A 45 -13.53 18.21 -6.45
CA SER A 45 -13.16 16.85 -6.90
C SER A 45 -11.98 16.25 -6.12
N ARG A 46 -10.99 17.08 -5.76
CA ARG A 46 -9.83 16.66 -4.96
C ARG A 46 -10.25 16.19 -3.57
N ASP A 47 -11.17 16.91 -2.94
CA ASP A 47 -11.63 16.60 -1.59
C ASP A 47 -12.57 15.39 -1.59
N ARG A 48 -13.44 15.24 -2.59
CA ARG A 48 -14.25 14.02 -2.75
C ARG A 48 -13.40 12.79 -3.01
N PHE A 49 -12.33 12.89 -3.79
CA PHE A 49 -11.43 11.76 -4.01
C PHE A 49 -10.76 11.31 -2.69
N ILE A 50 -10.23 12.26 -1.92
CA ILE A 50 -9.60 11.98 -0.62
C ILE A 50 -10.64 11.41 0.37
N SER A 51 -11.84 11.99 0.41
CA SER A 51 -12.94 11.52 1.27
C SER A 51 -13.39 10.10 0.89
N ASN A 52 -13.56 9.82 -0.40
CA ASN A 52 -13.93 8.49 -0.90
C ASN A 52 -12.84 7.46 -0.60
N LEU A 53 -11.57 7.81 -0.77
CA LEU A 53 -10.45 6.94 -0.46
C LEU A 53 -10.41 6.62 1.05
N ARG A 54 -10.60 7.63 1.91
CA ARG A 54 -10.69 7.43 3.37
C ARG A 54 -11.88 6.56 3.75
N HIS A 55 -13.05 6.78 3.16
CA HIS A 55 -14.23 5.94 3.39
C HIS A 55 -14.00 4.51 2.92
N GLN A 56 -13.40 4.29 1.74
CA GLN A 56 -13.07 2.94 1.28
C GLN A 56 -12.13 2.23 2.25
N GLN A 57 -11.08 2.89 2.75
CA GLN A 57 -10.15 2.30 3.71
C GLN A 57 -10.80 2.02 5.07
N GLN A 58 -11.75 2.85 5.50
CA GLN A 58 -12.45 2.69 6.78
C GLN A 58 -13.63 1.70 6.71
N THR A 59 -14.08 1.31 5.51
CA THR A 59 -15.16 0.32 5.41
C THR A 59 -14.68 -1.05 5.93
N PRO A 60 -15.49 -1.74 6.75
CA PRO A 60 -15.11 -3.04 7.30
C PRO A 60 -14.87 -4.09 6.20
N ALA A 61 -15.47 -3.90 5.02
CA ALA A 61 -15.23 -4.74 3.84
C ALA A 61 -13.80 -4.61 3.28
N ALA A 62 -13.17 -3.43 3.37
CA ALA A 62 -11.78 -3.26 2.96
C ALA A 62 -10.81 -3.86 3.99
N ALA A 63 -11.13 -3.75 5.27
CA ALA A 63 -10.39 -4.43 6.33
C ALA A 63 -10.48 -5.97 6.19
N ASP A 64 -11.66 -6.53 5.90
CA ASP A 64 -11.85 -7.96 5.64
C ASP A 64 -11.08 -8.43 4.39
N ARG A 65 -11.11 -7.66 3.29
CA ARG A 65 -10.30 -7.96 2.09
C ARG A 65 -8.80 -7.95 2.39
N GLY A 66 -8.31 -6.97 3.14
CA GLY A 66 -6.92 -6.91 3.58
C GLY A 66 -6.53 -8.09 4.48
N ALA A 67 -7.42 -8.48 5.40
CA ALA A 67 -7.22 -9.64 6.25
C ALA A 67 -7.20 -10.96 5.47
N LYS A 68 -8.11 -11.13 4.49
CA LYS A 68 -8.16 -12.31 3.61
C LYS A 68 -6.92 -12.44 2.73
N ALA A 69 -6.47 -11.34 2.13
CA ALA A 69 -5.23 -11.33 1.34
C ALA A 69 -4.03 -11.73 2.21
N ARG A 70 -3.93 -11.17 3.42
CA ARG A 70 -2.84 -11.49 4.36
C ARG A 70 -2.87 -12.95 4.84
N ARG A 71 -4.05 -13.54 5.02
CA ARG A 71 -4.19 -14.98 5.34
C ARG A 71 -3.79 -15.86 4.16
N ALA A 72 -4.19 -15.51 2.93
CA ALA A 72 -3.80 -16.25 1.73
C ALA A 72 -2.28 -16.26 1.52
N ASP A 73 -1.61 -15.12 1.75
CA ASP A 73 -0.15 -15.02 1.68
C ASP A 73 0.53 -15.90 2.74
N GLN A 74 -0.03 -15.94 3.96
CA GLN A 74 0.47 -16.81 5.03
C GLN A 74 0.29 -18.29 4.67
N ASP A 75 -0.88 -18.69 4.16
CA ASP A 75 -1.15 -20.07 3.76
C ASP A 75 -0.20 -20.53 2.65
N GLN A 76 0.08 -19.68 1.65
CA GLN A 76 1.05 -19.98 0.59
C GLN A 76 2.48 -20.13 1.12
N GLU A 77 2.89 -19.30 2.07
CA GLU A 77 4.19 -19.42 2.72
C GLU A 77 4.28 -20.73 3.54
N MET A 78 3.21 -21.09 4.26
CA MET A 78 3.14 -22.35 5.01
C MET A 78 3.26 -23.57 4.10
N ASP A 79 2.57 -23.55 2.95
CA ASP A 79 2.64 -24.65 1.99
C ASP A 79 4.02 -24.77 1.35
N ARG A 80 4.73 -23.66 1.14
CA ARG A 80 6.12 -23.67 0.63
C ARG A 80 7.08 -24.28 1.64
N ILE A 81 7.00 -23.85 2.91
CA ILE A 81 7.87 -24.34 3.99
C ILE A 81 7.62 -25.84 4.23
N PHE A 82 6.35 -26.27 4.20
CA PHE A 82 6.00 -27.67 4.36
C PHE A 82 6.63 -28.55 3.27
N LYS A 83 6.57 -28.11 2.01
CA LYS A 83 7.20 -28.82 0.88
C LYS A 83 8.72 -28.93 1.06
N GLU A 84 9.39 -27.82 1.39
CA GLU A 84 10.84 -27.81 1.62
C GLU A 84 11.24 -28.72 2.79
N PHE A 85 10.41 -28.79 3.85
CA PHE A 85 10.64 -29.67 4.99
C PHE A 85 10.46 -31.16 4.65
N VAL A 86 9.46 -31.50 3.83
CA VAL A 86 9.24 -32.88 3.37
C VAL A 86 10.38 -33.33 2.45
N GLU A 87 10.84 -32.48 1.55
CA GLU A 87 11.98 -32.74 0.67
C GLU A 87 13.28 -32.95 1.47
N ALA A 88 13.54 -32.08 2.44
CA ALA A 88 14.68 -32.21 3.35
C ALA A 88 14.63 -33.51 4.17
N ARG A 89 13.45 -33.91 4.66
CA ARG A 89 13.26 -35.15 5.43
C ARG A 89 13.41 -36.41 4.58
N LYS A 90 12.99 -36.36 3.31
CA LYS A 90 13.23 -37.40 2.31
C LYS A 90 14.72 -37.54 1.99
N ALA A 91 15.43 -36.42 1.80
CA ALA A 91 16.88 -36.41 1.55
C ALA A 91 17.70 -37.00 2.72
N CYS A 92 17.22 -36.87 3.96
CA CYS A 92 17.86 -37.45 5.14
C CYS A 92 17.40 -38.89 5.48
N ASN A 93 16.64 -39.55 4.60
CA ASN A 93 16.17 -40.94 4.76
C ASN A 93 15.42 -41.22 6.07
N MET A 94 14.67 -40.22 6.58
CA MET A 94 13.88 -40.34 7.81
C MET A 94 12.40 -40.64 7.49
N PRO A 95 11.70 -41.43 8.32
CA PRO A 95 10.31 -41.80 8.06
C PRO A 95 9.41 -40.57 8.09
N VAL A 96 8.72 -40.33 6.97
CA VAL A 96 7.83 -39.17 6.72
C VAL A 96 6.37 -39.46 7.12
N ALA A 97 6.06 -40.72 7.45
CA ALA A 97 4.70 -41.26 7.53
C ALA A 97 3.80 -40.72 8.67
N LYS A 98 4.33 -39.96 9.62
CA LYS A 98 3.57 -39.40 10.77
C LYS A 98 3.57 -37.87 10.83
N LEU A 99 3.99 -37.18 9.77
CA LEU A 99 4.09 -35.72 9.80
C LEU A 99 2.80 -35.06 9.30
N THR A 100 2.00 -34.51 10.21
CA THR A 100 0.82 -33.71 9.89
C THR A 100 1.15 -32.23 9.75
N ARG A 101 0.41 -31.52 8.89
CA ARG A 101 0.49 -30.06 8.68
C ARG A 101 0.44 -29.28 10.00
N GLU A 102 -0.33 -29.77 10.96
CA GLU A 102 -0.54 -29.21 12.29
C GLU A 102 0.71 -29.26 13.19
N GLN A 103 1.50 -30.34 13.09
CA GLN A 103 2.74 -30.47 13.88
C GLN A 103 3.84 -29.54 13.34
N VAL A 104 3.86 -29.31 12.03
CA VAL A 104 4.76 -28.35 11.39
C VAL A 104 4.33 -26.92 11.74
N ALA A 105 3.03 -26.61 11.69
CA ALA A 105 2.48 -25.31 12.08
C ALA A 105 2.80 -24.96 13.54
N SER A 106 2.56 -25.86 14.49
CA SER A 106 2.87 -25.62 15.91
C SER A 106 4.37 -25.47 16.20
N THR A 107 5.23 -26.12 15.42
CA THR A 107 6.69 -25.95 15.53
C THR A 107 7.13 -24.59 14.96
N ILE A 108 6.50 -24.15 13.86
CA ILE A 108 6.75 -22.84 13.25
C ILE A 108 6.20 -21.71 14.12
N GLU A 109 5.07 -21.86 14.80
CA GLU A 109 4.55 -20.83 15.73
C GLU A 109 5.48 -20.65 16.95
N LYS A 110 6.01 -21.75 17.48
CA LYS A 110 7.01 -21.73 18.56
C LYS A 110 8.33 -21.11 18.10
N SER A 111 8.77 -21.41 16.88
CA SER A 111 9.98 -20.78 16.33
C SER A 111 9.74 -19.30 15.99
N ARG A 112 8.56 -18.95 15.47
CA ARG A 112 8.16 -17.57 15.17
C ARG A 112 8.12 -16.71 16.43
N SER A 113 7.45 -17.16 17.49
CA SER A 113 7.43 -16.42 18.77
C SER A 113 8.83 -16.25 19.39
N ALA A 114 9.65 -17.30 19.38
CA ALA A 114 11.03 -17.23 19.87
C ALA A 114 11.94 -16.33 19.01
N LEU A 115 11.69 -16.25 17.70
CA LEU A 115 12.47 -15.44 16.77
C LEU A 115 11.99 -13.99 16.73
N THR A 116 10.70 -13.71 16.85
CA THR A 116 10.16 -12.35 17.02
C THR A 116 10.68 -11.71 18.31
N ALA A 117 10.77 -12.47 19.41
CA ALA A 117 11.34 -11.98 20.67
C ALA A 117 12.84 -11.64 20.56
N LYS A 118 13.58 -12.34 19.70
CA LYS A 118 15.03 -12.12 19.49
C LYS A 118 15.36 -11.08 18.42
N LEU A 119 14.55 -10.99 17.36
CA LEU A 119 14.81 -10.17 16.16
C LEU A 119 13.91 -8.92 16.06
N GLY A 120 12.89 -8.80 16.92
CA GLY A 120 12.03 -7.61 17.02
C GLY A 120 11.21 -7.28 15.75
N SER A 121 11.10 -8.22 14.81
CA SER A 121 10.44 -8.02 13.51
C SER A 121 9.47 -9.14 13.17
N ASP A 122 8.29 -8.80 12.66
CA ASP A 122 7.23 -9.76 12.29
C ASP A 122 7.33 -10.31 10.86
N ASN A 123 8.21 -9.72 10.04
CA ASN A 123 8.51 -10.14 8.67
C ASN A 123 9.67 -11.15 8.65
N LEU A 124 9.39 -12.37 9.09
CA LEU A 124 10.33 -13.49 9.07
C LEU A 124 10.00 -14.42 7.90
N ALA A 125 10.94 -14.58 6.96
CA ALA A 125 10.91 -15.62 5.94
C ALA A 125 11.58 -16.88 6.50
N PHE A 126 10.85 -17.98 6.55
CA PHE A 126 11.38 -19.26 7.04
C PHE A 126 11.91 -20.09 5.88
N ARG A 127 13.10 -20.66 6.05
CA ARG A 127 13.73 -21.56 5.09
C ARG A 127 14.26 -22.80 5.79
N VAL A 128 14.06 -23.96 5.20
CA VAL A 128 14.58 -25.22 5.73
C VAL A 128 16.01 -25.42 5.23
N VAL A 129 16.97 -25.57 6.14
CA VAL A 129 18.38 -25.84 5.84
C VAL A 129 18.75 -27.17 6.48
N VAL A 130 19.32 -28.09 5.69
CA VAL A 130 19.81 -29.38 6.20
C VAL A 130 21.25 -29.20 6.65
N GLU A 131 21.51 -29.38 7.94
CA GLU A 131 22.83 -29.28 8.56
C GLU A 131 23.07 -30.55 9.36
N GLU A 132 24.18 -31.25 9.14
CA GLU A 132 24.55 -32.52 9.81
C GLU A 132 23.52 -33.66 9.65
N GLY A 133 22.89 -33.76 8.48
CA GLY A 133 21.90 -34.82 8.19
C GLY A 133 20.59 -34.68 8.97
N LYS A 134 20.34 -33.54 9.63
CA LYS A 134 19.08 -33.21 10.32
C LYS A 134 18.46 -31.93 9.72
N PRO A 135 17.19 -31.95 9.31
CA PRO A 135 16.52 -30.75 8.80
C PRO A 135 16.30 -29.72 9.93
N LYS A 136 16.86 -28.50 9.78
CA LYS A 136 16.66 -27.36 10.69
C LYS A 136 15.92 -26.24 9.98
N ILE A 137 14.98 -25.58 10.66
CA ILE A 137 14.26 -24.41 10.14
C ILE A 137 15.05 -23.16 10.57
N LYS A 138 15.61 -22.41 9.61
CA LYS A 138 16.26 -21.11 9.85
C LYS A 138 15.33 -20.01 9.35
N ALA A 139 15.13 -18.95 10.14
CA ALA A 139 14.37 -17.78 9.72
C ALA A 139 15.31 -16.63 9.38
N ALA A 140 15.01 -15.91 8.30
CA ALA A 140 15.70 -14.69 7.91
C ALA A 140 14.69 -13.53 7.85
N ILE A 141 15.14 -12.31 8.12
CA ILE A 141 14.28 -11.12 7.99
C ILE A 141 14.01 -10.88 6.50
N LYS A 142 12.73 -10.82 6.13
CA LYS A 142 12.31 -10.46 4.77
C LYS A 142 12.45 -8.94 4.64
N LYS A 143 13.45 -8.51 3.85
CA LYS A 143 13.75 -7.10 3.58
C LYS A 143 12.75 -6.48 2.61
#